data_AF-A0A8C7UXK3-F1
#
_entry.id   AF-A0A8C7UXK3-F1
#
_cell.length_a   1.000
_cell.length_b   1.000
_cell.length_c   1.000
_cell.angle_alpha   90.00
_cell.angle_beta   90.00
_cell.angle_gamma   90.00
#
_symmetry.space_group_name_H-M   'P 1'
#
loop_
_entity.id
_entity.type
_entity.pdbx_description
1 polymer ?
#
loop_
_entity_poly.entity_id
_entity_poly.type
_entity_poly.pdbx_seq_one_letter_code
_entity_poly.pdbx_strand_id
1 'polypeptide(L)'
;MSSMTPPDPRGQGSRVHPLRYKPFSSHAHYQQVLCAVRKLQESGFYWGAVGGREASSLLRSQPPGTFLVRDSSDHHYFFTLSVQTARGTKNLRIHSQGGSFYLQPDSCCTHMPPRFDCVLKLIGHYMGRGGEAAGGGEAGVRAGGGTAAAAGETVGSGTGSVYLIHSGGEKVPLELRRPLPSSLSSLQHLCRRTLNGHLGSSASPDTHQLPHTLRNFLEEYDAPI
;
A
#
# COMPACT_ATOMS: atom_id res chain seq x y z
N MET A 1 -21.94 -43.92 -58.26
CA MET A 1 -22.36 -43.54 -56.89
C MET A 1 -21.12 -43.63 -56.01
N SER A 2 -20.15 -42.71 -56.16
CA SER A 2 -20.08 -41.39 -55.50
C SER A 2 -19.55 -41.51 -54.06
N SER A 3 -18.23 -41.43 -53.89
CA SER A 3 -17.57 -41.18 -52.61
C SER A 3 -16.79 -39.86 -52.73
N MET A 4 -17.36 -38.79 -52.19
CA MET A 4 -16.77 -37.45 -52.18
C MET A 4 -16.47 -37.10 -50.72
N THR A 5 -15.19 -37.15 -50.36
CA THR A 5 -14.64 -36.66 -49.09
C THR A 5 -14.75 -35.14 -49.02
N PRO A 6 -15.28 -34.55 -47.93
CA PRO A 6 -15.26 -33.10 -47.74
C PRO A 6 -13.90 -32.62 -47.20
N PRO A 7 -13.47 -31.38 -47.51
CA PRO A 7 -12.22 -30.82 -47.00
C PRO A 7 -12.39 -30.28 -45.58
N ASP A 8 -11.38 -30.56 -44.76
CA ASP A 8 -11.25 -30.13 -43.36
C ASP A 8 -10.93 -28.61 -43.31
N PRO A 9 -11.77 -27.75 -42.68
CA PRO A 9 -11.41 -26.36 -42.50
C PRO A 9 -10.43 -26.27 -41.35
N ARG A 10 -9.19 -25.88 -41.68
CA ARG A 10 -8.18 -25.39 -40.74
C ARG A 10 -8.73 -24.18 -39.98
N GLY A 11 -9.47 -24.46 -38.90
CA GLY A 11 -9.84 -23.50 -37.88
C GLY A 11 -8.61 -23.20 -37.05
N GLN A 12 -7.87 -22.16 -37.45
CA GLN A 12 -6.85 -21.53 -36.64
C GLN A 12 -7.58 -20.93 -35.42
N GLY A 13 -7.76 -21.78 -34.40
CA GLY A 13 -8.31 -21.38 -33.13
C GLY A 13 -7.33 -20.39 -32.50
N SER A 14 -7.62 -19.09 -32.71
CA SER A 14 -7.13 -18.05 -31.83
C SER A 14 -7.31 -18.57 -30.41
N ARG A 15 -6.20 -18.85 -29.72
CA ARG A 15 -6.20 -19.10 -28.29
C ARG A 15 -6.71 -17.82 -27.66
N VAL A 16 -8.03 -17.70 -27.55
CA VAL A 16 -8.67 -16.72 -26.71
C VAL A 16 -8.22 -17.12 -25.31
N HIS A 17 -7.16 -16.46 -24.82
CA HIS A 17 -6.86 -16.50 -23.40
C HIS A 17 -8.18 -16.24 -22.70
N PRO A 18 -8.67 -17.13 -21.83
CA PRO A 18 -9.87 -16.86 -21.07
C PRO A 18 -9.64 -15.49 -20.47
N LEU A 19 -10.49 -14.52 -20.78
CA LEU A 19 -10.46 -13.23 -20.14
C LEU A 19 -10.70 -13.53 -18.66
N ARG A 20 -9.61 -13.68 -17.91
CA ARG A 20 -9.61 -14.14 -16.52
C ARG A 20 -9.94 -12.92 -15.68
N TYR A 21 -11.23 -12.57 -15.69
CA TYR A 21 -11.76 -11.48 -14.90
C TYR A 21 -11.59 -11.82 -13.42
N LYS A 22 -11.03 -10.86 -12.67
CA LYS A 22 -10.98 -10.96 -11.21
C LYS A 22 -12.41 -10.84 -10.69
N PRO A 23 -12.96 -11.87 -10.02
CA PRO A 23 -14.36 -11.85 -9.61
C PRO A 23 -14.55 -10.80 -8.51
N PHE A 24 -15.40 -9.81 -8.78
CA PHE A 24 -15.89 -8.91 -7.74
C PHE A 24 -16.98 -9.63 -6.95
N SER A 25 -16.86 -9.63 -5.62
CA SER A 25 -17.82 -10.30 -4.75
C SER A 25 -19.14 -9.53 -4.56
N SER A 26 -19.17 -8.22 -4.86
CA SER A 26 -20.37 -7.39 -4.81
C SER A 26 -20.17 -6.07 -5.56
N HIS A 27 -21.26 -5.33 -5.82
CA HIS A 27 -21.19 -3.97 -6.38
C HIS A 27 -20.40 -3.01 -5.46
N ALA A 28 -20.60 -3.12 -4.15
CA ALA A 28 -19.84 -2.32 -3.17
C ALA A 28 -18.35 -2.64 -3.22
N HIS A 29 -17.97 -3.92 -3.36
CA HIS A 29 -16.57 -4.32 -3.52
C HIS A 29 -15.97 -3.77 -4.82
N TYR A 30 -16.72 -3.79 -5.92
CA TYR A 30 -16.30 -3.16 -7.18
C TYR A 30 -16.04 -1.65 -7.02
N GLN A 31 -16.98 -0.91 -6.41
CA GLN A 31 -16.82 0.52 -6.14
C GLN A 31 -15.61 0.82 -5.24
N GLN A 32 -15.39 0.00 -4.21
CA GLN A 32 -14.23 0.12 -3.33
C GLN A 32 -12.91 -0.06 -4.08
N VAL A 33 -12.80 -1.10 -4.93
CA VAL A 33 -11.61 -1.34 -5.75
C VAL A 33 -11.39 -0.19 -6.72
N LEU A 34 -12.44 0.28 -7.41
CA LEU A 34 -12.34 1.43 -8.32
C LEU A 34 -11.86 2.69 -7.61
N CYS A 35 -12.41 3.00 -6.44
CA CYS A 35 -11.98 4.15 -5.64
C CYS A 35 -10.50 4.01 -5.25
N ALA A 36 -10.08 2.82 -4.83
CA ALA A 36 -8.68 2.53 -4.52
C ALA A 36 -7.77 2.70 -5.74
N VAL A 37 -8.17 2.23 -6.93
CA VAL A 37 -7.39 2.43 -8.17
C VAL A 37 -7.21 3.92 -8.48
N ARG A 38 -8.29 4.72 -8.42
CA ARG A 38 -8.21 6.17 -8.69
C ARG A 38 -7.24 6.85 -7.75
N LYS A 39 -7.37 6.59 -6.45
CA LYS A 39 -6.45 7.09 -5.44
C LYS A 39 -5.00 6.64 -5.72
N LEU A 40 -4.77 5.37 -6.04
CA LEU A 40 -3.43 4.86 -6.36
C LEU A 40 -2.84 5.49 -7.64
N GLN A 41 -3.65 5.78 -8.65
CA GLN A 41 -3.17 6.45 -9.87
C GLN A 41 -2.69 7.87 -9.56
N GLU A 42 -3.39 8.58 -8.69
CA GLU A 42 -3.02 9.94 -8.28
C GLU A 42 -1.79 9.99 -7.39
N SER A 43 -1.55 8.93 -6.60
CA SER A 43 -0.42 8.85 -5.66
C SER A 43 0.96 8.84 -6.34
N GLY A 44 1.00 8.54 -7.65
CA GLY A 44 2.23 8.59 -8.46
C GLY A 44 3.20 7.44 -8.25
N PHE A 45 2.83 6.41 -7.47
CA PHE A 45 3.67 5.21 -7.23
C PHE A 45 2.96 3.89 -7.59
N TYR A 46 1.85 4.00 -8.32
CA TYR A 46 1.14 2.89 -8.89
C TYR A 46 1.68 2.56 -10.29
N TRP A 47 2.22 1.36 -10.44
CA TRP A 47 2.84 0.89 -11.68
C TRP A 47 1.89 0.07 -12.57
N GLY A 48 0.61 -0.06 -12.21
CA GLY A 48 -0.37 -0.78 -13.03
C GLY A 48 -0.02 -2.25 -13.24
N ALA A 49 -0.17 -2.73 -14.47
CA ALA A 49 -0.05 -4.14 -14.87
C ALA A 49 1.40 -4.67 -14.93
N VAL A 50 2.28 -4.18 -14.05
CA VAL A 50 3.67 -4.66 -13.94
C VAL A 50 3.72 -6.04 -13.28
N GLY A 51 4.49 -6.95 -13.88
CA GLY A 51 4.68 -8.31 -13.36
C GLY A 51 5.62 -8.35 -12.15
N GLY A 52 5.55 -9.41 -11.34
CA GLY A 52 6.42 -9.55 -10.16
C GLY A 52 7.92 -9.58 -10.47
N ARG A 53 8.31 -10.19 -11.62
CA ARG A 53 9.70 -10.21 -12.08
C ARG A 53 10.20 -8.81 -12.46
N GLU A 54 9.37 -8.05 -13.17
CA GLU A 54 9.67 -6.70 -13.61
C GLU A 54 9.77 -5.75 -12.42
N ALA A 55 8.81 -5.80 -11.49
CA ALA A 55 8.86 -5.06 -10.23
C ALA A 55 10.15 -5.36 -9.45
N SER A 56 10.57 -6.63 -9.40
CA SER A 56 11.83 -7.02 -8.76
C SER A 56 13.05 -6.45 -9.49
N SER A 57 12.99 -6.29 -10.82
CA SER A 57 14.08 -5.68 -11.56
C SER A 57 14.16 -4.17 -11.34
N LEU A 58 13.02 -3.48 -11.27
CA LEU A 58 12.94 -2.04 -10.98
C LEU A 58 13.44 -1.71 -9.56
N LEU A 59 13.15 -2.60 -8.60
CA LEU A 59 13.51 -2.42 -7.19
C LEU A 59 14.94 -2.87 -6.87
N ARG A 60 15.55 -3.75 -7.67
CA ARG A 60 16.89 -4.30 -7.41
C ARG A 60 17.97 -3.24 -7.26
N SER A 61 17.90 -2.16 -8.05
CA SER A 61 18.87 -1.07 -8.02
C SER A 61 18.52 0.02 -6.99
N GLN A 62 17.42 -0.14 -6.26
CA GLN A 62 16.95 0.84 -5.28
C GLN A 62 17.42 0.48 -3.87
N PRO A 63 17.65 1.48 -3.00
CA PRO A 63 17.98 1.18 -1.61
C PRO A 63 16.81 0.49 -0.86
N PRO A 64 17.10 -0.28 0.21
CA PRO A 64 16.09 -0.91 1.05
C PRO A 64 15.02 0.07 1.55
N GLY A 65 13.79 -0.42 1.71
CA GLY A 65 12.61 0.40 1.99
C GLY A 65 11.96 1.03 0.74
N THR A 66 12.57 0.78 -0.42
CA THR A 66 12.02 0.90 -1.79
C THR A 66 10.67 0.26 -1.97
N PHE A 67 9.54 0.92 -2.20
CA PHE A 67 8.32 0.17 -2.55
C PHE A 67 7.57 0.72 -3.76
N LEU A 68 6.75 -0.15 -4.37
CA LEU A 68 5.79 0.22 -5.41
C LEU A 68 4.53 -0.62 -5.27
N VAL A 69 3.40 -0.07 -5.74
CA VAL A 69 2.13 -0.80 -5.82
C VAL A 69 1.87 -1.16 -7.27
N ARG A 70 1.43 -2.39 -7.51
CA ARG A 70 1.10 -2.90 -8.85
C ARG A 70 -0.12 -3.79 -8.81
N ASP A 71 -0.65 -4.10 -9.97
CA ASP A 71 -1.65 -5.16 -10.12
C ASP A 71 -1.05 -6.52 -9.74
N SER A 72 -1.83 -7.29 -8.99
CA SER A 72 -1.50 -8.68 -8.74
C SER A 72 -1.69 -9.50 -10.01
N SER A 73 -0.70 -10.36 -10.30
CA SER A 73 -0.79 -11.37 -11.37
C SER A 73 -1.64 -12.57 -10.97
N ASP A 74 -1.96 -12.71 -9.68
CA ASP A 74 -2.88 -13.72 -9.14
C ASP A 74 -4.33 -13.22 -9.24
N HIS A 75 -5.24 -14.10 -9.68
CA HIS A 75 -6.66 -13.81 -9.90
C HIS A 75 -7.45 -13.60 -8.60
N HIS A 76 -6.93 -14.10 -7.48
CA HIS A 76 -7.57 -13.93 -6.17
C HIS A 76 -7.31 -12.56 -5.53
N TYR A 77 -6.42 -11.75 -6.11
CA TYR A 77 -5.97 -10.49 -5.53
C TYR A 77 -5.99 -9.38 -6.57
N PHE A 78 -6.39 -8.18 -6.16
CA PHE A 78 -6.34 -7.02 -7.05
C PHE A 78 -4.95 -6.39 -7.07
N PHE A 79 -4.37 -6.14 -5.90
CA PHE A 79 -3.13 -5.39 -5.75
C PHE A 79 -2.01 -6.21 -5.11
N THR A 80 -0.78 -5.82 -5.40
CA THR A 80 0.43 -6.34 -4.77
C THR A 80 1.36 -5.18 -4.43
N LEU A 81 1.84 -5.14 -3.19
CA LEU A 81 2.90 -4.27 -2.72
C LEU A 81 4.24 -4.97 -2.93
N SER A 82 5.10 -4.38 -3.75
CA SER A 82 6.47 -4.89 -3.96
C SER A 82 7.44 -3.98 -3.20
N VAL A 83 8.26 -4.56 -2.33
CA VAL A 83 9.20 -3.82 -1.48
C VAL A 83 10.61 -4.38 -1.62
N GLN A 84 11.60 -3.50 -1.72
CA GLN A 84 13.01 -3.81 -1.70
C GLN A 84 13.47 -3.93 -0.24
N THR A 85 13.97 -5.09 0.12
CA THR A 85 14.61 -5.34 1.41
C THR A 85 16.13 -5.47 1.22
N ALA A 86 16.89 -5.50 2.32
CA ALA A 86 18.32 -5.78 2.28
C ALA A 86 18.63 -7.16 1.65
N ARG A 87 17.67 -8.09 1.67
CA ARG A 87 17.82 -9.47 1.19
C ARG A 87 17.18 -9.71 -0.19
N GLY A 88 16.65 -8.66 -0.83
CA GLY A 88 15.98 -8.74 -2.13
C GLY A 88 14.55 -8.23 -2.10
N THR A 89 13.88 -8.30 -3.26
CA THR A 89 12.51 -7.80 -3.40
C THR A 89 11.49 -8.80 -2.86
N LYS A 90 10.61 -8.35 -1.95
CA LYS A 90 9.46 -9.12 -1.46
C LYS A 90 8.19 -8.61 -2.10
N ASN A 91 7.30 -9.53 -2.46
CA ASN A 91 5.96 -9.23 -2.97
C ASN A 91 4.93 -9.62 -1.91
N LEU A 92 4.10 -8.66 -1.50
CA LEU A 92 3.05 -8.81 -0.50
C LEU A 92 1.70 -8.58 -1.17
N ARG A 93 0.83 -9.58 -1.08
CA ARG A 93 -0.51 -9.51 -1.68
C ARG A 93 -1.46 -8.75 -0.76
N ILE A 94 -2.32 -7.91 -1.36
CA ILE A 94 -3.31 -7.12 -0.62
C ILE A 94 -4.67 -7.77 -0.86
N HIS A 95 -5.33 -8.21 0.20
CA HIS A 95 -6.72 -8.66 0.16
C HIS A 95 -7.66 -7.47 0.18
N SER A 96 -8.79 -7.63 -0.50
CA SER A 96 -9.95 -6.73 -0.42
C SER A 96 -11.17 -7.55 -0.04
N GLN A 97 -11.66 -7.39 1.19
CA GLN A 97 -12.80 -8.15 1.70
C GLN A 97 -13.62 -7.29 2.66
N GLY A 98 -14.95 -7.33 2.51
CA GLY A 98 -15.88 -6.74 3.48
C GLY A 98 -15.71 -5.24 3.68
N GLY A 99 -15.37 -4.47 2.63
CA GLY A 99 -15.16 -3.03 2.74
C GLY A 99 -13.72 -2.60 3.07
N SER A 100 -12.83 -3.55 3.37
CA SER A 100 -11.48 -3.22 3.85
C SER A 100 -10.37 -3.93 3.06
N PHE A 101 -9.17 -3.34 3.14
CA PHE A 101 -7.91 -3.82 2.60
C PHE A 101 -6.97 -4.24 3.72
N TYR A 102 -6.27 -5.36 3.53
CA TYR A 102 -5.26 -5.83 4.47
C TYR A 102 -4.17 -6.63 3.76
N LEU A 103 -2.96 -6.66 4.33
CA LEU A 103 -1.87 -7.49 3.80
C LEU A 103 -2.13 -8.96 4.12
N GLN A 104 -1.91 -9.84 3.14
CA GLN A 104 -1.98 -11.27 3.33
C GLN A 104 -1.01 -11.70 4.44
N PRO A 105 -1.50 -12.22 5.59
CA PRO A 105 -0.64 -12.68 6.67
C PRO A 105 0.32 -13.75 6.18
N ASP A 106 1.61 -13.62 6.49
CA ASP A 106 2.53 -14.75 6.41
C ASP A 106 2.13 -15.77 7.50
N SER A 107 2.39 -17.05 7.27
CA SER A 107 1.91 -18.22 8.04
C SER A 107 2.25 -18.23 9.55
N CYS A 108 3.00 -17.24 10.05
CA CYS A 108 3.40 -17.12 11.43
C CYS A 108 2.89 -15.84 12.12
N CYS A 109 2.07 -15.02 11.44
CA CYS A 109 1.51 -13.80 12.02
C CYS A 109 0.32 -14.17 12.91
N THR A 110 0.53 -14.24 14.22
CA THR A 110 -0.49 -14.62 15.23
C THR A 110 -1.54 -13.53 15.49
N HIS A 111 -1.42 -12.36 14.86
CA HIS A 111 -2.35 -11.24 15.05
C HIS A 111 -3.13 -10.96 13.77
N MET A 112 -4.43 -10.64 13.94
CA MET A 112 -5.29 -10.21 12.83
C MET A 112 -4.64 -9.02 12.13
N PRO A 113 -4.43 -9.07 10.80
CA PRO A 113 -3.82 -7.96 10.10
C PRO A 113 -4.71 -6.72 10.21
N PRO A 114 -4.13 -5.51 10.41
CA PRO A 114 -4.92 -4.30 10.45
C PRO A 114 -5.64 -4.11 9.12
N ARG A 115 -6.93 -3.77 9.22
CA ARG A 115 -7.84 -3.56 8.09
C ARG A 115 -8.00 -2.06 7.87
N PHE A 116 -7.98 -1.66 6.60
CA PHE A 116 -8.05 -0.26 6.22
C PHE A 116 -9.06 -0.05 5.10
N ASP A 117 -9.77 1.07 5.11
CA ASP A 117 -10.75 1.36 4.06
C ASP A 117 -10.09 1.75 2.72
N CYS A 118 -8.79 2.04 2.74
CA CYS A 118 -8.01 2.41 1.56
C CYS A 118 -6.61 1.78 1.59
N VAL A 119 -6.12 1.36 0.42
CA VAL A 119 -4.75 0.85 0.22
C VAL A 119 -3.68 1.87 0.64
N LEU A 120 -3.94 3.17 0.45
CA LEU A 120 -3.00 4.22 0.84
C LEU A 120 -2.88 4.34 2.36
N LYS A 121 -4.00 4.22 3.10
CA LYS A 121 -3.98 4.19 4.57
C LYS A 121 -3.20 2.98 5.10
N LEU A 122 -3.40 1.84 4.44
CA LEU A 122 -2.63 0.62 4.72
C LEU A 122 -1.12 0.91 4.56
N ILE A 123 -0.69 1.48 3.43
CA ILE A 123 0.71 1.78 3.17
C ILE A 123 1.25 2.80 4.18
N GLY A 124 0.52 3.89 4.43
CA GLY A 124 0.92 4.94 5.38
C GLY A 124 1.13 4.40 6.79
N HIS A 125 0.28 3.48 7.24
CA HIS A 125 0.43 2.81 8.53
C HIS A 125 1.73 2.00 8.62
N TYR A 126 2.14 1.32 7.54
CA TYR A 126 3.41 0.59 7.50
C TYR A 126 4.63 1.50 7.24
N MET A 127 4.45 2.70 6.68
CA MET A 127 5.52 3.69 6.53
C MET A 127 5.90 4.35 7.86
N GLY A 128 4.92 4.73 8.68
CA GLY A 128 5.15 5.44 9.95
C GLY A 128 5.76 4.59 11.07
N ARG A 129 5.90 3.27 10.88
CA ARG A 129 6.35 2.33 11.92
C ARG A 129 7.82 1.89 11.78
N GLY A 130 8.51 2.25 10.69
CA GLY A 130 9.85 1.77 10.35
C GLY A 130 11.03 2.55 10.97
N GLY A 131 10.77 3.42 11.95
CA GLY A 131 11.74 4.41 12.45
C GLY A 131 12.47 4.08 13.75
N GLU A 132 12.01 3.13 14.57
CA GLU A 132 12.55 2.96 15.94
C GLU A 132 13.60 1.85 16.12
N ALA A 133 14.05 1.17 15.05
CA ALA A 133 14.95 0.03 15.19
C ALA A 133 16.43 0.28 14.77
N ALA A 134 16.83 1.50 14.37
CA ALA A 134 18.23 1.74 13.97
C ALA A 134 18.68 3.19 14.18
N GLY A 135 19.36 3.45 15.31
CA GLY A 135 20.14 4.68 15.52
C GLY A 135 20.45 4.97 16.99
N GLY A 136 21.51 4.38 17.54
CA GLY A 136 22.15 4.87 18.76
C GLY A 136 23.12 6.02 18.45
N GLY A 137 23.27 6.96 19.40
CA GLY A 137 24.39 7.93 19.41
C GLY A 137 24.06 9.34 19.95
N GLU A 138 24.23 9.51 21.26
CA GLU A 138 24.76 10.68 22.01
C GLU A 138 24.32 12.13 21.74
N ALA A 139 23.79 12.80 22.79
CA ALA A 139 24.44 13.91 23.53
C ALA A 139 23.41 14.84 24.20
N GLY A 140 23.53 15.05 25.51
CA GLY A 140 22.73 16.07 26.20
C GLY A 140 22.67 15.95 27.73
N VAL A 141 23.82 15.95 28.40
CA VAL A 141 23.91 16.14 29.86
C VAL A 141 23.41 17.54 30.21
N ARG A 142 22.30 17.67 30.97
CA ARG A 142 22.07 18.80 31.90
C ARG A 142 21.22 18.35 33.09
N ALA A 143 21.77 18.61 34.28
CA ALA A 143 21.18 18.40 35.59
C ALA A 143 20.13 19.46 35.95
N GLY A 144 19.26 19.15 36.91
CA GLY A 144 18.44 20.14 37.64
C GLY A 144 17.15 19.54 38.19
N GLY A 145 17.09 19.36 39.51
CA GLY A 145 15.98 18.71 40.22
C GLY A 145 14.75 19.58 40.47
N GLY A 146 13.71 18.94 41.01
CA GLY A 146 12.49 19.59 41.50
C GLY A 146 11.39 18.56 41.80
N THR A 147 11.03 18.45 43.07
CA THR A 147 9.97 17.62 43.67
C THR A 147 8.57 18.00 43.18
N ALA A 148 7.67 17.02 43.00
CA ALA A 148 6.35 16.91 43.67
C ALA A 148 5.37 15.97 42.91
N ALA A 149 4.88 14.98 43.67
CA ALA A 149 3.50 14.50 43.77
C ALA A 149 2.62 14.19 42.54
N ALA A 150 2.03 13.00 42.65
CA ALA A 150 0.65 12.62 42.35
C ALA A 150 0.33 11.94 41.00
N ALA A 151 -0.14 10.70 41.19
CA ALA A 151 -1.24 10.04 40.49
C ALA A 151 -1.02 9.50 39.07
N GLY A 152 -1.31 8.19 38.94
CA GLY A 152 -1.70 7.56 37.68
C GLY A 152 -0.71 6.49 37.24
N GLU A 153 -0.96 5.24 37.65
CA GLU A 153 -0.28 4.06 37.15
C GLU A 153 -0.42 3.96 35.63
N THR A 154 0.71 4.12 34.95
CA THR A 154 0.95 3.89 33.55
C THR A 154 0.88 2.40 33.22
N VAL A 155 -0.04 2.00 32.36
CA VAL A 155 0.16 0.87 31.44
C VAL A 155 -0.03 1.39 30.02
N GLY A 156 1.03 2.00 29.49
CA GLY A 156 1.14 2.28 28.06
C GLY A 156 1.29 0.96 27.31
N SER A 157 0.19 0.44 26.78
CA SER A 157 0.21 -0.72 25.88
C SER A 157 0.62 -0.27 24.49
N GLY A 158 1.91 0.00 24.32
CA GLY A 158 2.54 0.21 23.02
C GLY A 158 2.64 -1.11 22.25
N THR A 159 1.52 -1.62 21.73
CA THR A 159 1.51 -2.75 20.79
C THR A 159 1.97 -2.27 19.41
N GLY A 160 3.27 -2.04 19.29
CA GLY A 160 3.95 -1.88 18.02
C GLY A 160 3.95 -3.23 17.28
N SER A 161 2.84 -3.59 16.63
CA SER A 161 2.77 -4.77 15.76
C SER A 161 3.69 -4.54 14.55
N VAL A 162 4.94 -4.96 14.67
CA VAL A 162 5.91 -4.98 13.57
C VAL A 162 5.53 -6.11 12.63
N TYR A 163 5.17 -5.78 11.40
CA TYR A 163 4.82 -6.78 10.40
C TYR A 163 6.10 -7.47 9.91
N LEU A 164 6.23 -8.78 10.15
CA LEU A 164 7.42 -9.54 9.78
C LEU A 164 7.21 -10.20 8.42
N ILE A 165 8.18 -10.02 7.53
CA ILE A 165 8.24 -10.67 6.22
C ILE A 165 9.35 -11.70 6.20
N HIS A 166 9.08 -12.87 5.61
CA HIS A 166 10.12 -13.89 5.43
C HIS A 166 10.98 -13.55 4.22
N SER A 167 12.28 -13.32 4.46
CA SER A 167 13.27 -13.17 3.39
C SER A 167 14.36 -14.19 3.63
N GLY A 168 14.50 -15.19 2.73
CA GLY A 168 15.57 -16.20 2.77
C GLY A 168 15.75 -16.97 4.09
N GLY A 169 14.65 -17.33 4.76
CA GLY A 169 14.67 -18.17 5.97
C GLY A 169 14.65 -17.40 7.29
N GLU A 170 14.78 -16.07 7.29
CA GLU A 170 14.66 -15.25 8.50
C GLU A 170 13.49 -14.25 8.40
N LYS A 171 13.01 -13.83 9.57
CA LYS A 171 11.95 -12.83 9.71
C LYS A 171 12.58 -11.45 9.74
N VAL A 172 12.26 -10.62 8.76
CA VAL A 172 12.73 -9.23 8.65
C VAL A 172 11.52 -8.30 8.83
N PRO A 173 11.63 -7.18 9.55
CA PRO A 173 10.54 -6.20 9.62
C PRO A 173 10.20 -5.63 8.23
N LEU A 174 8.91 -5.44 7.98
CA LEU A 174 8.43 -4.72 6.80
C LEU A 174 8.72 -3.22 7.00
N GLU A 175 9.73 -2.73 6.30
CA GLU A 175 10.06 -1.31 6.27
C GLU A 175 9.62 -0.69 4.95
N LEU A 176 8.63 0.20 5.01
CA LEU A 176 8.27 1.06 3.88
C LEU A 176 8.84 2.45 4.15
N ARG A 177 9.81 2.89 3.33
CA ARG A 177 10.46 4.19 3.53
C ARG A 177 10.08 5.18 2.45
N ARG A 178 10.16 4.75 1.18
CA ARG A 178 9.87 5.65 0.05
C ARG A 178 9.19 4.93 -1.12
N PRO A 179 8.22 5.58 -1.76
CA PRO A 179 7.63 5.07 -2.98
C PRO A 179 8.58 5.23 -4.17
N LEU A 180 8.52 4.29 -5.12
CA LEU A 180 9.15 4.40 -6.41
C LEU A 180 8.16 5.09 -7.37
N PRO A 181 8.44 6.34 -7.82
CA PRO A 181 7.50 7.07 -8.66
C PRO A 181 7.38 6.41 -10.04
N SER A 182 6.14 6.25 -10.53
CA SER A 182 5.80 5.80 -11.88
C SER A 182 5.40 6.96 -12.79
N SER A 183 4.82 8.02 -12.22
CA SER A 183 4.41 9.22 -12.93
C SER A 183 4.63 10.46 -12.07
N LEU A 184 4.76 11.62 -12.71
CA LEU A 184 4.79 12.89 -12.01
C LEU A 184 3.38 13.25 -11.58
N SER A 185 3.14 13.39 -10.27
CA SER A 185 1.88 13.92 -9.74
C SER A 185 1.68 15.36 -10.22
N SER A 186 0.42 15.74 -10.47
CA SER A 186 0.09 17.13 -10.81
C SER A 186 0.40 18.07 -9.65
N LEU A 187 0.68 19.34 -9.95
CA LEU A 187 0.89 20.36 -8.91
C LEU A 187 -0.31 20.49 -7.97
N GLN A 188 -1.54 20.36 -8.50
CA GLN A 188 -2.76 20.32 -7.69
C GLN A 188 -2.73 19.19 -6.66
N HIS A 189 -2.32 17.99 -7.08
CA HIS A 189 -2.21 16.84 -6.19
C HIS A 189 -1.08 17.02 -5.14
N LEU A 190 0.05 17.59 -5.54
CA LEU A 190 1.15 17.91 -4.62
C LEU A 190 0.69 18.91 -3.54
N CYS A 191 -0.02 19.97 -3.93
CA CYS A 191 -0.62 20.91 -2.98
C CYS A 191 -1.62 20.22 -2.05
N ARG A 192 -2.48 19.34 -2.57
CA ARG A 192 -3.43 18.56 -1.76
C ARG A 192 -2.73 17.70 -0.72
N ARG A 193 -1.68 16.99 -1.09
CA ARG A 193 -0.89 16.16 -0.16
C ARG A 193 -0.26 16.99 0.95
N THR A 194 0.37 18.10 0.59
CA THR A 194 0.96 19.03 1.55
C THR A 194 -0.10 19.55 2.53
N LEU A 195 -1.25 20.00 2.02
CA LEU A 195 -2.35 20.47 2.87
C LEU A 195 -2.90 19.37 3.78
N ASN A 196 -3.16 18.17 3.26
CA ASN A 196 -3.68 17.05 4.06
C ASN A 196 -2.68 16.56 5.11
N GLY A 197 -1.37 16.65 4.82
CA GLY A 197 -0.31 16.38 5.80
C GLY A 197 -0.28 17.39 6.96
N HIS A 198 -0.51 18.67 6.68
CA HIS A 198 -0.54 19.72 7.71
C HIS A 198 -1.85 19.74 8.50
N LEU A 199 -2.99 19.56 7.84
CA LEU A 199 -4.31 19.49 8.49
C LEU A 199 -4.47 18.29 9.42
N GLY A 200 -3.80 17.16 9.14
CA GLY A 200 -3.84 15.98 10.01
C GLY A 200 -3.16 16.17 11.37
N SER A 201 -2.27 17.16 11.51
CA SER A 201 -1.55 17.45 12.77
C SER A 201 -2.08 18.67 13.51
N SER A 202 -2.81 19.55 12.83
CA SER A 202 -3.47 20.71 13.39
C SER A 202 -4.91 20.70 12.91
N ALA A 203 -5.82 20.21 13.76
CA ALA A 203 -7.24 20.44 13.59
C ALA A 203 -7.50 21.95 13.76
N SER A 204 -7.28 22.74 12.71
CA SER A 204 -7.67 24.15 12.65
C SER A 204 -8.98 24.30 11.86
N PRO A 205 -9.83 25.29 12.21
CA PRO A 205 -11.17 25.49 11.65
C PRO A 205 -11.20 26.07 10.21
N ASP A 206 -10.07 26.12 9.51
CA ASP A 206 -9.93 26.86 8.24
C ASP A 206 -10.42 26.11 7.00
N THR A 207 -10.72 24.81 7.09
CA THR A 207 -11.34 24.06 5.98
C THR A 207 -12.73 24.58 5.62
N HIS A 208 -13.45 25.16 6.59
CA HIS A 208 -14.76 25.76 6.35
C HIS A 208 -14.70 27.02 5.46
N GLN A 209 -13.53 27.67 5.35
CA GLN A 209 -13.33 28.86 4.53
C GLN A 209 -13.01 28.53 3.06
N LEU A 210 -12.70 27.28 2.74
CA LEU A 210 -12.43 26.86 1.37
C LEU A 210 -13.74 26.66 0.58
N PRO A 211 -13.78 27.03 -0.71
CA PRO A 211 -14.85 26.67 -1.63
C PRO A 211 -15.15 25.16 -1.58
N HIS A 212 -16.43 24.82 -1.71
CA HIS A 212 -16.90 23.42 -1.65
C HIS A 212 -16.20 22.50 -2.67
N THR A 213 -15.85 23.02 -3.84
CA THR A 213 -15.07 22.30 -4.86
C THR A 213 -13.69 21.90 -4.36
N LEU A 214 -12.99 22.78 -3.64
CA LEU A 214 -11.68 22.49 -3.07
C LEU A 214 -11.78 21.54 -1.88
N ARG A 215 -12.81 21.66 -1.04
CA ARG A 215 -13.07 20.69 0.03
C ARG A 215 -13.26 19.28 -0.51
N ASN A 216 -14.14 19.12 -1.51
CA ASN A 216 -14.39 17.82 -2.14
C ASN A 216 -13.10 17.25 -2.75
N PHE A 217 -12.28 18.10 -3.39
CA PHE A 217 -10.99 17.68 -3.95
C PHE A 217 -10.00 17.20 -2.89
N LEU A 218 -9.96 17.84 -1.72
CA LEU A 218 -9.12 17.42 -0.58
C LEU A 218 -9.62 16.10 0.04
N GLU A 219 -10.94 15.93 0.18
CA GLU A 219 -11.58 14.72 0.73
C GLU A 219 -11.42 13.49 -0.19
N GLU A 220 -11.36 13.70 -1.50
CA GLU A 220 -11.19 12.63 -2.49
C GLU A 220 -9.85 11.88 -2.32
N TYR A 221 -8.85 12.48 -1.64
CA TYR A 221 -7.58 11.83 -1.32
C TYR A 221 -7.12 12.21 0.09
N ASP A 222 -7.62 11.48 1.06
CA ASP A 222 -7.38 11.68 2.48
C ASP A 222 -6.04 11.09 2.99
N ALA A 223 -5.17 10.61 2.09
CA ALA A 223 -3.88 10.04 2.46
C ALA A 223 -2.76 11.10 2.38
N PRO A 224 -1.80 11.11 3.31
CA PRO A 224 -0.67 12.04 3.29
C PRO A 224 0.46 11.61 2.33
N ILE A 225 0.43 10.37 1.83
CA ILE A 225 1.50 9.71 1.07
C ILE A 225 1.32 9.80 -0.43
#